data_AF-A0AAD8S1Y2-F1
#
_entry.id   AF-A0AAD8S1Y2-F1
#
_cell.length_a   1.000
_cell.length_b   1.000
_cell.length_c   1.000
_cell.angle_alpha   90.00
_cell.angle_beta   90.00
_cell.angle_gamma   90.00
#
_symmetry.space_group_name_H-M   'P 1'
#
loop_
_entity.id
_entity.type
_entity.pdbx_description
1 polymer ?
#
loop_
_entity_poly.entity_id
_entity_poly.type
_entity_poly.pdbx_seq_one_letter_code
_entity_poly.pdbx_strand_id
1 'polypeptide(L)'
;MPCSGIGSTKVAGQQDALPGLPMAPINYKFGNREPDFLSTGSGNTSFLVINQRYDYAFGLFSGGKDNPKLLAVSNKVSFANPKAPVFPLLSQGKEWNEMAVTWTSGYNIGEAYPFVEWRIKGEETSKRTPAVTLTFTQGHLCGNPARGQG
;
A
#
# COMPACT_ATOMS: atom_id res chain seq x y z
N MET A 1 -3.50 17.61 12.05
CA MET A 1 -2.71 18.06 13.21
C MET A 1 -1.25 18.04 12.80
N PRO A 2 -0.56 19.19 12.72
CA PRO A 2 0.89 19.17 12.56
C PRO A 2 1.49 18.55 13.83
N CYS A 3 2.43 17.61 13.68
CA CYS A 3 3.17 17.06 14.81
C CYS A 3 3.95 18.24 15.44
N SER A 4 3.36 18.86 16.46
CA SER A 4 3.90 20.06 17.12
C SER A 4 5.30 19.77 17.62
N GLY A 5 6.20 20.72 17.37
CA GLY A 5 7.60 20.63 17.75
C GLY A 5 7.75 20.34 19.23
N ILE A 6 8.26 19.16 19.53
CA ILE A 6 8.97 18.88 20.76
C ILE A 6 10.42 18.72 20.34
N GLY A 7 11.29 19.51 21.00
CA GLY A 7 12.71 19.58 20.70
C GLY A 7 13.36 18.21 20.62
N SER A 8 14.45 18.16 19.86
CA SER A 8 15.31 16.99 19.74
C SER A 8 15.98 16.69 21.08
N THR A 9 15.25 16.08 22.00
CA THR A 9 15.81 15.32 23.12
C THR A 9 15.74 13.86 22.75
N LYS A 10 16.91 13.28 22.43
CA LYS A 10 17.09 11.83 22.31
C LYS A 10 16.51 11.17 23.57
N VAL A 11 15.37 10.50 23.42
CA VAL A 11 14.87 9.60 24.46
C VAL A 11 15.77 8.37 24.43
N ALA A 12 16.51 8.16 25.52
CA ALA A 12 17.30 6.97 25.76
C ALA A 12 16.37 5.75 25.70
N GLY A 13 16.58 4.89 24.70
CA GLY A 13 15.70 3.75 24.40
C GLY A 13 15.29 3.63 22.93
N GLN A 14 15.65 4.57 22.05
CA GLN A 14 15.69 4.29 20.61
C GLN A 14 16.75 3.21 20.37
N GLN A 15 16.35 1.94 20.39
CA GLN A 15 17.07 0.92 19.65
C GLN A 15 17.17 1.45 18.23
N ASP A 16 18.39 1.78 17.81
CA ASP A 16 18.71 2.04 16.41
C ASP A 16 18.04 0.93 15.60
N ALA A 17 17.09 1.32 14.75
CA ALA A 17 16.39 0.37 13.91
C ALA A 17 17.47 -0.47 13.21
N LEU A 18 17.39 -1.80 13.38
CA LEU A 18 18.21 -2.76 12.63
C LEU A 18 18.33 -2.25 11.19
N PRO A 19 19.53 -2.26 10.57
CA PRO A 19 19.72 -1.77 9.21
C PRO A 19 18.90 -2.63 8.24
N GLY A 20 17.63 -2.26 8.11
CA GLY A 20 16.68 -2.84 7.20
C GLY A 20 16.86 -2.22 5.82
N LEU A 21 16.10 -2.75 4.86
CA LEU A 21 16.06 -2.19 3.52
C LEU A 21 15.60 -0.72 3.59
N PRO A 22 16.13 0.18 2.73
CA PRO A 22 15.71 1.57 2.67
C PRO A 22 14.23 1.72 2.23
N MET A 23 13.65 0.65 1.69
CA MET A 23 12.23 0.55 1.32
C MET A 23 11.67 -0.76 1.90
N ALA A 24 10.55 -0.68 2.60
CA ALA A 24 9.83 -1.85 3.07
C ALA A 24 9.23 -2.63 1.89
N PRO A 25 9.46 -3.95 1.80
CA PRO A 25 8.77 -4.77 0.80
C PRO A 25 7.29 -4.92 1.16
N ILE A 26 6.43 -4.99 0.14
CA ILE A 26 4.98 -5.23 0.32
C ILE A 26 4.73 -6.61 0.95
N ASN A 27 5.51 -7.61 0.54
CA ASN A 27 5.49 -8.96 1.09
C ASN A 27 6.82 -9.67 0.74
N TYR A 28 7.14 -10.77 1.45
CA TYR A 28 8.30 -11.60 1.14
C TYR A 28 8.05 -13.08 1.46
N LYS A 29 8.80 -13.96 0.80
CA LYS A 29 8.84 -15.40 1.06
C LYS A 29 10.29 -15.85 1.14
N PHE A 30 10.58 -16.84 1.99
CA PHE A 30 11.89 -17.47 2.03
C PHE A 30 12.03 -18.50 0.90
N GLY A 31 13.21 -18.56 0.29
CA GLY A 31 13.51 -19.51 -0.80
C GLY A 31 13.43 -20.97 -0.37
N ASN A 32 13.74 -21.28 0.90
CA ASN A 32 13.67 -22.64 1.45
C ASN A 32 12.25 -23.21 1.57
N ARG A 33 11.20 -22.44 1.23
CA ARG A 33 9.85 -22.98 1.07
C ARG A 33 9.73 -23.87 -0.17
N GLU A 34 10.63 -23.70 -1.14
CA GLU A 34 10.77 -24.61 -2.26
C GLU A 34 11.74 -25.74 -1.87
N PRO A 35 11.30 -27.02 -1.87
CA PRO A 35 12.06 -28.13 -1.31
C PRO A 35 13.50 -28.24 -1.84
N ASP A 36 13.68 -27.99 -3.13
CA ASP A 36 14.95 -28.20 -3.83
C ASP A 36 15.80 -26.92 -3.95
N PHE A 37 15.35 -25.79 -3.41
CA PHE A 37 16.07 -24.52 -3.57
C PHE A 37 17.45 -24.52 -2.92
N LEU A 38 17.58 -25.17 -1.76
CA LEU A 38 18.85 -25.22 -1.04
C LEU A 38 19.89 -26.12 -1.70
N SER A 39 19.45 -27.15 -2.45
CA SER A 39 20.35 -28.07 -3.15
C SER A 39 20.68 -27.60 -4.57
N THR A 40 19.70 -27.03 -5.28
CA THR A 40 19.84 -26.65 -6.69
C THR A 40 20.18 -25.18 -6.90
N GLY A 41 19.91 -24.32 -5.90
CA GLY A 41 19.96 -22.86 -6.07
C GLY A 41 18.86 -22.31 -6.99
N SER A 42 17.89 -23.14 -7.37
CA SER A 42 16.80 -22.82 -8.29
C SER A 42 15.45 -23.16 -7.67
N GLY A 43 14.43 -22.40 -8.03
CA GLY A 43 13.09 -22.62 -7.49
C GLY A 43 12.11 -21.59 -8.03
N ASN A 44 10.83 -21.94 -7.94
CA ASN A 44 9.75 -21.05 -8.34
C ASN A 44 8.95 -20.61 -7.12
N THR A 45 8.44 -19.38 -7.15
CA THR A 45 7.55 -18.89 -6.10
C THR A 45 6.45 -18.04 -6.70
N SER A 46 5.24 -18.20 -6.17
CA SER A 46 4.06 -17.47 -6.65
C SER A 46 3.60 -16.47 -5.61
N PHE A 47 3.31 -15.25 -6.04
CA PHE A 47 2.71 -14.21 -5.20
C PHE A 47 1.33 -13.85 -5.76
N LEU A 48 0.34 -13.78 -4.88
CA LEU A 48 -0.91 -13.11 -5.20
C LEU A 48 -0.72 -11.61 -4.95
N VAL A 49 -0.67 -10.82 -6.02
CA VAL A 49 -0.54 -9.36 -5.95
C VAL A 49 -1.90 -8.70 -6.15
N ILE A 50 -2.10 -7.56 -5.50
CA ILE A 50 -3.34 -6.77 -5.60
C ILE A 50 -3.04 -5.41 -6.22
N ASN A 51 -4.03 -4.79 -6.88
CA ASN A 51 -3.81 -3.49 -7.49
C ASN A 51 -3.82 -2.38 -6.43
N GLN A 52 -2.65 -1.80 -6.14
CA GLN A 52 -2.49 -0.74 -5.14
C GLN A 52 -1.80 0.53 -5.69
N ARG A 53 -2.00 0.83 -6.99
CA ARG A 53 -1.57 2.02 -7.75
C ARG A 53 -0.27 1.96 -8.55
N TYR A 54 0.69 1.16 -8.14
CA TYR A 54 2.01 1.12 -8.78
C TYR A 54 2.34 -0.26 -9.35
N ASP A 55 3.44 -0.29 -10.10
CA ASP A 55 4.05 -1.50 -10.61
C ASP A 55 4.75 -2.29 -9.48
N TYR A 56 5.02 -3.56 -9.76
CA TYR A 56 5.73 -4.48 -8.89
C TYR A 56 7.05 -4.89 -9.51
N ALA A 57 8.08 -5.05 -8.69
CA ALA A 57 9.31 -5.74 -9.03
C ALA A 57 9.69 -6.67 -7.88
N PHE A 58 10.35 -7.78 -8.19
CA PHE A 58 10.73 -8.79 -7.21
C PHE A 58 12.25 -8.79 -7.03
N GLY A 59 12.71 -8.57 -5.80
CA GLY A 59 14.13 -8.67 -5.45
C GLY A 59 14.45 -10.02 -4.82
N LEU A 60 15.50 -10.68 -5.30
CA LEU A 60 16.07 -11.86 -4.65
C LEU A 60 17.16 -11.41 -3.67
N PHE A 61 17.06 -11.87 -2.42
CA PHE A 61 18.00 -11.51 -1.36
C PHE A 61 18.65 -12.74 -0.74
N SER A 62 19.90 -12.58 -0.30
CA SER A 62 20.63 -13.50 0.57
C SER A 62 20.92 -12.85 1.92
N GLY A 63 21.55 -13.58 2.85
CA GLY A 63 21.92 -13.03 4.17
C GLY A 63 20.77 -12.94 5.18
N GLY A 64 19.61 -13.51 4.83
CA GLY A 64 18.45 -13.55 5.72
C GLY A 64 17.79 -12.19 5.93
N LYS A 65 16.92 -12.12 6.95
CA LYS A 65 16.18 -10.88 7.29
C LYS A 65 17.08 -9.84 7.94
N ASP A 66 18.10 -10.28 8.69
CA ASP A 66 18.91 -9.39 9.53
C ASP A 66 20.03 -8.69 8.76
N ASN A 67 20.51 -9.29 7.67
CA ASN A 67 21.55 -8.71 6.81
C ASN A 67 21.25 -8.97 5.32
N PRO A 68 20.16 -8.40 4.78
CA PRO A 68 19.70 -8.69 3.43
C PRO A 68 20.68 -8.14 2.39
N LYS A 69 21.14 -9.00 1.50
CA LYS A 69 21.99 -8.65 0.35
C LYS A 69 21.26 -8.91 -0.95
N LEU A 70 20.99 -7.85 -1.71
CA LEU A 70 20.32 -7.95 -3.00
C LEU A 70 21.21 -8.71 -4.00
N LEU A 71 20.67 -9.78 -4.57
CA LEU A 71 21.34 -10.61 -5.57
C LEU A 71 20.86 -10.30 -6.99
N ALA A 72 19.55 -10.14 -7.15
CA ALA A 72 18.92 -9.90 -8.45
C ALA A 72 17.59 -9.16 -8.31
N VAL A 73 17.14 -8.53 -9.40
CA VAL A 73 15.84 -7.84 -9.50
C VAL A 73 15.15 -8.33 -10.78
N SER A 74 13.86 -8.65 -10.69
CA SER A 74 13.06 -9.07 -11.85
C SER A 74 12.70 -7.90 -12.77
N ASN A 75 12.11 -8.21 -13.93
CA ASN A 75 11.35 -7.22 -14.69
C ASN A 75 10.18 -6.66 -13.85
N LYS A 76 9.73 -5.46 -14.24
CA LYS A 76 8.53 -4.83 -13.67
C LYS A 76 7.27 -5.50 -14.20
N VAL A 77 6.25 -5.59 -13.36
CA VAL A 77 4.92 -6.11 -13.68
C VAL A 77 3.88 -5.10 -13.22
N SER A 78 2.92 -4.77 -14.09
CA SER A 78 1.91 -3.75 -13.81
C SER A 78 0.50 -4.26 -14.11
N PHE A 79 -0.48 -3.78 -13.36
CA PHE A 79 -1.88 -3.94 -13.73
C PHE A 79 -2.22 -3.11 -14.97
N ALA A 80 -3.22 -3.53 -15.76
CA ALA A 80 -3.63 -2.79 -16.96
C ALA A 80 -4.08 -1.35 -16.66
N ASN A 81 -4.74 -1.14 -15.51
CA ASN A 81 -5.08 0.19 -14.99
C ASN A 81 -4.68 0.30 -13.51
N PRO A 82 -3.44 0.70 -13.20
CA PRO A 82 -2.99 0.81 -11.81
C PRO A 82 -3.82 1.83 -11.01
N LYS A 83 -4.35 2.88 -11.66
CA LYS A 83 -5.09 3.97 -10.99
C LYS A 83 -6.57 3.64 -10.71
N ALA A 84 -7.05 2.46 -11.11
CA ALA A 84 -8.45 2.07 -10.99
C ALA A 84 -9.03 2.27 -9.57
N PRO A 85 -10.31 2.66 -9.43
CA PRO A 85 -11.02 2.62 -8.15
C PRO A 85 -11.12 1.20 -7.61
N VAL A 86 -10.63 0.96 -6.39
CA VAL A 86 -10.56 -0.36 -5.76
C VAL A 86 -10.93 -0.31 -4.28
N PHE A 87 -11.24 -1.48 -3.72
CA PHE A 87 -11.52 -1.73 -2.30
C PHE A 87 -12.60 -0.81 -1.69
N PRO A 88 -13.83 -0.83 -2.24
CA PRO A 88 -14.93 -0.06 -1.66
C PRO A 88 -15.30 -0.59 -0.27
N LEU A 89 -15.47 0.33 0.67
CA LEU A 89 -15.87 0.11 2.05
C LEU A 89 -17.16 0.87 2.30
N LEU A 90 -18.15 0.19 2.89
CA LEU A 90 -19.41 0.81 3.29
C LEU A 90 -19.35 1.15 4.79
N SER A 91 -19.90 2.30 5.13
CA SER A 91 -20.04 2.74 6.51
C SER A 91 -21.35 3.51 6.67
N GLN A 92 -21.92 3.48 7.88
CA GLN A 92 -23.06 4.33 8.21
C GLN A 92 -22.61 5.79 8.19
N GLY A 93 -23.41 6.64 7.54
CA GLY A 93 -23.18 8.08 7.51
C GLY A 93 -23.58 8.74 8.82
N LYS A 94 -23.78 10.06 8.76
CA LYS A 94 -24.12 10.84 9.96
C LYS A 94 -25.50 10.50 10.51
N GLU A 95 -26.46 10.33 9.61
CA GLU A 95 -27.85 10.02 9.95
C GLU A 95 -28.16 8.54 9.67
N TRP A 96 -29.25 8.03 10.26
CA TRP A 96 -29.67 6.62 10.11
C TRP A 96 -29.99 6.22 8.66
N ASN A 97 -30.34 7.19 7.81
CA ASN A 97 -30.69 7.02 6.41
C ASN A 97 -29.54 7.42 5.45
N GLU A 98 -28.32 7.56 5.97
CA GLU A 98 -27.13 7.89 5.19
C GLU A 98 -26.13 6.72 5.18
N MET A 99 -25.55 6.44 4.02
CA MET A 99 -24.48 5.46 3.85
C MET A 99 -23.32 6.12 3.10
N ALA A 100 -22.12 6.01 3.66
CA ALA A 100 -20.90 6.49 3.04
C ALA A 100 -20.16 5.36 2.35
N VAL A 101 -19.74 5.61 1.11
CA VAL A 101 -18.89 4.73 0.32
C VAL A 101 -17.49 5.33 0.27
N THR A 102 -16.50 4.61 0.78
CA THR A 102 -15.09 5.00 0.72
C THR A 102 -14.34 4.03 -0.17
N TRP A 103 -13.52 4.51 -1.10
CA TRP A 103 -12.69 3.66 -1.95
C TRP A 103 -11.33 4.33 -2.17
N THR A 104 -10.39 3.57 -2.74
CA THR A 104 -9.06 4.08 -3.07
C THR A 104 -8.89 4.12 -4.59
N SER A 105 -8.29 5.18 -5.13
CA SER A 105 -7.90 5.26 -6.54
C SER A 105 -6.52 5.92 -6.68
N GLY A 106 -5.98 5.88 -7.88
CA GLY A 106 -4.77 6.64 -8.24
C GLY A 106 -5.07 8.01 -8.85
N TYR A 107 -6.35 8.36 -9.10
CA TYR A 107 -6.71 9.61 -9.75
C TYR A 107 -6.77 10.75 -8.74
N ASN A 108 -6.05 11.83 -9.03
CA ASN A 108 -6.18 13.08 -8.28
C ASN A 108 -7.39 13.90 -8.80
N ILE A 109 -7.85 14.88 -8.02
CA ILE A 109 -8.99 15.74 -8.35
C ILE A 109 -8.80 16.55 -9.65
N GLY A 110 -7.55 16.79 -10.06
CA GLY A 110 -7.22 17.45 -11.33
C GLY A 110 -7.20 16.51 -12.55
N GLU A 111 -7.27 15.20 -12.32
CA GLU A 111 -7.19 14.19 -13.38
C GLU A 111 -8.55 13.55 -13.69
N ALA A 112 -9.40 13.37 -12.67
CA ALA A 112 -10.74 12.83 -12.81
C ALA A 112 -11.69 13.40 -11.77
N TYR A 113 -12.97 13.48 -12.13
CA TYR A 113 -14.05 13.86 -11.21
C TYR A 113 -14.60 12.60 -10.49
N PRO A 114 -14.42 12.46 -9.16
CA PRO A 114 -14.86 11.28 -8.43
C PRO A 114 -16.36 11.37 -8.09
N PHE A 115 -17.10 10.31 -8.39
CA PHE A 115 -18.52 10.18 -8.04
C PHE A 115 -18.88 8.71 -7.81
N VAL A 116 -19.99 8.48 -7.10
CA VAL A 116 -20.64 7.17 -6.98
C VAL A 116 -21.93 7.22 -7.79
N GLU A 117 -22.14 6.22 -8.64
CA GLU A 117 -23.41 5.96 -9.28
C GLU A 117 -24.13 4.83 -8.53
N TRP A 118 -25.36 5.07 -8.10
CA TRP A 118 -26.14 4.14 -7.29
C TRP A 118 -27.62 4.20 -7.65
N ARG A 119 -28.36 3.13 -7.31
CA ARG A 119 -29.81 3.05 -7.48
C ARG A 119 -30.41 2.10 -6.47
N ILE A 120 -31.69 2.27 -6.17
CA ILE A 120 -32.46 1.25 -5.44
C ILE A 120 -32.77 0.12 -6.43
N LYS A 121 -32.63 -1.13 -5.98
CA LYS A 121 -32.94 -2.29 -6.81
C LYS A 121 -34.43 -2.25 -7.20
N GLY A 122 -34.71 -2.20 -8.51
CA GLY A 122 -36.07 -2.06 -9.05
C GLY A 122 -36.40 -0.65 -9.55
N GLU A 123 -35.57 0.35 -9.28
CA GLU A 123 -35.64 1.65 -9.95
C GLU A 123 -34.86 1.62 -11.27
N GLU A 124 -35.42 2.24 -12.30
CA GLU A 124 -34.81 2.33 -13.64
C GLU A 124 -33.73 3.41 -13.72
N THR A 125 -33.84 4.47 -12.92
CA THR A 125 -32.94 5.62 -12.98
C THR A 125 -31.83 5.52 -11.94
N SER A 126 -30.57 5.65 -12.38
CA SER A 126 -29.43 5.82 -11.49
C SER A 126 -29.31 7.26 -11.01
N LYS A 127 -28.79 7.42 -9.79
CA LYS A 127 -28.39 8.71 -9.21
C LYS A 127 -26.88 8.77 -9.13
N ARG A 128 -26.32 9.96 -9.35
CA ARG A 128 -24.89 10.22 -9.18
C ARG A 128 -24.68 11.19 -8.04
N THR A 129 -23.83 10.81 -7.10
CA THR A 129 -23.45 11.64 -5.96
C THR A 129 -21.96 11.92 -6.04
N PRO A 130 -21.53 13.19 -5.92
CA PRO A 130 -20.11 13.54 -5.93
C PRO A 130 -19.39 12.96 -4.71
N ALA A 131 -18.08 12.75 -4.83
CA ALA A 131 -17.26 12.34 -3.70
C ALA A 131 -16.18 13.37 -3.38
N VAL A 132 -15.80 13.40 -2.11
CA VAL A 132 -14.67 14.19 -1.62
C VAL A 132 -13.43 13.32 -1.63
N THR A 133 -12.31 13.85 -2.14
CA THR A 133 -11.02 13.16 -2.15
C THR A 133 -10.14 13.66 -1.02
N LEU A 134 -9.61 12.74 -0.22
CA LEU A 134 -8.64 13.01 0.84
C LEU A 134 -7.36 12.19 0.58
N THR A 135 -6.22 12.78 0.90
CA THR A 135 -4.91 12.10 0.80
C THR A 135 -3.97 12.62 1.87
N PHE A 136 -2.89 11.88 2.13
CA PHE A 136 -1.79 12.30 2.98
C PHE A 136 -0.45 11.98 2.33
N THR A 137 0.57 12.78 2.65
CA THR A 137 1.93 12.58 2.16
C THR A 137 2.83 12.10 3.30
N GLN A 138 4.04 11.65 2.99
CA GLN A 138 5.04 11.27 3.99
C GLN A 138 5.26 12.37 5.03
N GLY A 139 5.19 13.65 4.63
CA GLY A 139 5.33 14.80 5.53
C GLY A 139 4.22 14.95 6.58
N HIS A 140 3.07 14.29 6.39
CA HIS A 140 1.97 14.27 7.36
C HIS A 140 2.16 13.21 8.46
N LEU A 141 3.15 12.32 8.34
CA LEU A 141 3.39 11.21 9.26
C LEU A 141 4.34 11.66 10.38
N CYS A 142 4.08 11.24 11.63
CA CYS A 142 4.83 11.78 12.77
C CYS A 142 6.19 11.13 13.05
N GLY A 143 6.48 9.93 12.55
CA GLY A 143 7.75 9.26 12.85
C GLY A 143 7.99 7.99 12.06
N ASN A 144 9.19 7.41 12.23
CA ASN A 144 9.58 6.14 11.61
C ASN A 144 8.81 4.96 12.22
N PRO A 145 8.53 3.89 11.45
CA PRO A 145 8.92 3.69 10.04
C PRO A 145 8.04 4.44 9.04
N ALA A 146 6.85 4.90 9.43
CA ALA A 146 5.85 5.47 8.53
C ALA A 146 6.35 6.73 7.77
N ARG A 147 7.09 7.62 8.46
CA ARG A 147 7.72 8.82 7.85
C ARG A 147 9.05 8.50 7.14
N GLY A 148 9.51 7.25 7.19
CA GLY A 148 10.83 6.81 6.72
C GLY A 148 10.73 5.67 5.72
N GLN A 149 11.09 4.46 6.15
CA GLN A 149 11.23 3.27 5.31
C GLN A 149 9.92 2.56 4.97
N GLY A 150 8.82 2.91 5.65
CA GLY A 150 7.52 2.22 5.59
C GLY A 150 6.77 2.38 4.28
#